data_AF-A0A233HNZ1-F1
#
_entry.id   AF-A0A233HNZ1-F1
#
_cell.length_a   1.000
_cell.length_b   1.000
_cell.length_c   1.000
_cell.angle_alpha   90.00
_cell.angle_beta   90.00
_cell.angle_gamma   90.00
#
_symmetry.space_group_name_H-M   'P 1'
#
loop_
_entity.id
_entity.type
_entity.pdbx_description
1 polymer ?
#
loop_
_entity_poly.entity_id
_entity_poly.type
_entity_poly.pdbx_seq_one_letter_code
_entity_poly.pdbx_strand_id
1 'polypeptide(L)'
;MLYAGETVMILSWFQQQQNHRYWLVDRKLHKQALQQNGGFGFEEAVPLFYGAMFTEVMPLSPWLIPVSESILSLPEALLEQGIGLSSHAVGDEVLQHLRSLLIAGLEGEEVMFRFYDRSVIIAMLARMDQSEVNQFLGNINQLAALDNGDQGHDRDQGHLVTFDNTSHAPFNAQQGSWWVIKAHHLDKQENLPLLKANLESWLWQHFPKAMDQHLTQGRDIASMLTPFLSAAEQTLTYRVMSAAIAAIMGNEYLAQPSMIELIKDNQNEEIKYALHALSRQLQHEG
;
A
#
# COMPACT_ATOMS: atom_id res chain seq x y z
N MET A 1 -20.62 7.63 28.01
CA MET A 1 -19.47 6.85 28.52
C MET A 1 -18.60 6.61 27.30
N LEU A 2 -17.59 7.46 27.11
CA LEU A 2 -16.69 7.41 25.96
C LEU A 2 -15.71 6.25 26.21
N TYR A 3 -15.73 5.24 25.37
CA TYR A 3 -14.67 4.23 25.35
C TYR A 3 -13.40 4.94 24.86
N ALA A 4 -12.41 5.07 25.74
CA ALA A 4 -11.04 5.32 25.31
C ALA A 4 -10.67 4.15 24.39
N GLY A 5 -10.40 4.43 23.11
CA GLY A 5 -9.94 3.41 22.18
C GLY A 5 -8.64 2.83 22.74
N GLU A 6 -8.60 1.51 22.95
CA GLU A 6 -7.36 0.83 23.28
C GLU A 6 -6.38 1.06 22.11
N THR A 7 -5.28 1.75 22.37
CA THR A 7 -4.16 1.80 21.45
C THR A 7 -3.65 0.36 21.30
N VAL A 8 -3.94 -0.27 20.17
CA VAL A 8 -3.45 -1.62 19.88
C VAL A 8 -1.96 -1.51 19.56
N MET A 9 -1.13 -2.09 20.40
CA MET A 9 0.32 -2.07 20.27
C MET A 9 0.80 -3.29 19.46
N ILE A 10 2.01 -3.23 18.91
CA ILE A 10 2.55 -4.33 18.09
C ILE A 10 2.68 -5.64 18.88
N LEU A 11 2.93 -5.56 20.20
CA LEU A 11 3.00 -6.73 21.08
C LEU A 11 1.65 -7.44 21.16
N SER A 12 0.58 -6.67 21.44
CA SER A 12 -0.79 -7.18 21.47
C SER A 12 -1.17 -7.77 20.11
N TRP A 13 -0.77 -7.11 19.01
CA TRP A 13 -0.99 -7.62 17.67
C TRP A 13 -0.32 -8.99 17.46
N PHE A 14 0.95 -9.16 17.84
CA PHE A 14 1.64 -10.45 17.75
C PHE A 14 0.93 -11.53 18.59
N GLN A 15 0.45 -11.22 19.79
CA GLN A 15 -0.23 -12.17 20.66
C GLN A 15 -1.59 -12.64 20.11
N GLN A 16 -2.23 -11.82 19.27
CA GLN A 16 -3.52 -12.12 18.64
C GLN A 16 -3.39 -12.96 17.35
N GLN A 17 -2.20 -13.00 16.73
CA GLN A 17 -2.00 -13.78 15.51
C GLN A 17 -2.02 -15.29 15.79
N GLN A 18 -2.76 -16.03 14.96
CA GLN A 18 -2.82 -17.50 15.01
C GLN A 18 -1.79 -18.18 14.08
N ASN A 19 -1.22 -17.42 13.16
CA ASN A 19 -0.30 -17.88 12.13
C ASN A 19 1.17 -17.80 12.56
N HIS A 20 2.11 -18.19 11.69
CA HIS A 20 3.52 -17.90 11.93
C HIS A 20 3.74 -16.39 11.94
N ARG A 21 4.54 -15.93 12.90
CA ARG A 21 4.79 -14.52 13.17
C ARG A 21 6.25 -14.22 12.99
N TYR A 22 6.55 -13.12 12.32
CA TYR A 22 7.91 -12.67 12.10
C TYR A 22 8.03 -11.19 12.40
N TRP A 23 9.19 -10.81 12.89
CA TRP A 23 9.58 -9.42 13.10
C TRP A 23 10.69 -9.10 12.11
N LEU A 24 10.39 -8.18 11.19
CA LEU A 24 11.32 -7.69 10.19
C LEU A 24 11.92 -6.38 10.68
N VAL A 25 13.26 -6.34 10.74
CA VAL A 25 14.00 -5.22 11.32
C VAL A 25 15.22 -4.85 10.49
N ASP A 26 15.59 -3.58 10.52
CA ASP A 26 16.86 -3.15 9.96
C ASP A 26 18.06 -3.62 10.83
N ARG A 27 19.27 -3.39 10.33
CA ARG A 27 20.51 -3.75 11.02
C ARG A 27 20.66 -3.07 12.39
N LYS A 28 20.23 -1.81 12.52
CA LYS A 28 20.41 -0.99 13.71
C LYS A 28 19.51 -1.51 14.82
N LEU A 29 18.23 -1.73 14.51
CA LEU A 29 17.23 -2.25 15.41
C LEU A 29 17.57 -3.68 15.85
N HIS A 30 18.01 -4.54 14.93
CA HIS A 30 18.51 -5.87 15.29
C HIS A 30 19.66 -5.79 16.31
N LYS A 31 20.61 -4.85 16.15
CA LYS A 31 21.71 -4.66 17.12
C LYS A 31 21.20 -4.31 18.51
N GLN A 32 20.22 -3.42 18.58
CA GLN A 32 19.63 -2.97 19.84
C GLN A 32 18.85 -4.12 20.50
N ALA A 33 18.10 -4.89 19.72
CA ALA A 33 17.38 -6.06 20.20
C ALA A 33 18.31 -7.12 20.79
N LEU A 34 19.44 -7.41 20.13
CA LEU A 34 20.46 -8.31 20.69
C LEU A 34 21.01 -7.79 22.03
N GLN A 35 21.25 -6.49 22.16
CA GLN A 35 21.73 -5.91 23.43
C GLN A 35 20.69 -6.04 24.55
N GLN A 36 19.41 -5.86 24.24
CA GLN A 36 18.31 -6.05 25.21
C GLN A 36 18.11 -7.54 25.54
N ASN A 37 18.40 -8.44 24.60
CA ASN A 37 18.36 -9.89 24.80
C ASN A 37 19.67 -10.46 25.40
N GLY A 38 20.38 -9.67 26.22
CA GLY A 38 21.61 -10.11 26.90
C GLY A 38 22.78 -10.47 25.98
N GLY A 39 22.75 -10.05 24.72
CA GLY A 39 23.74 -10.38 23.69
C GLY A 39 23.49 -11.71 22.97
N PHE A 40 22.45 -12.46 23.34
CA PHE A 40 22.10 -13.73 22.70
C PHE A 40 21.36 -13.48 21.38
N GLY A 41 21.70 -14.29 20.37
CA GLY A 41 20.96 -14.34 19.10
C GLY A 41 19.51 -14.77 19.29
N PHE A 42 18.67 -14.43 18.32
CA PHE A 42 17.31 -14.96 18.24
C PHE A 42 17.31 -16.24 17.42
N GLU A 43 16.57 -17.25 17.86
CA GLU A 43 16.44 -18.53 17.18
C GLU A 43 15.87 -18.32 15.77
N GLU A 44 16.46 -19.00 14.78
CA GLU A 44 16.06 -18.93 13.36
C GLU A 44 16.05 -17.51 12.75
N ALA A 45 16.74 -16.55 13.37
CA ALA A 45 16.92 -15.23 12.77
C ALA A 45 17.83 -15.33 11.52
N VAL A 46 17.37 -14.80 10.39
CA VAL A 46 18.09 -14.88 9.11
C VAL A 46 18.24 -13.51 8.46
N PRO A 47 19.43 -13.15 7.94
CA PRO A 47 19.60 -11.93 7.16
C PRO A 47 18.93 -12.04 5.78
N LEU A 48 18.31 -10.95 5.32
CA LEU A 48 17.69 -10.91 3.99
C LEU A 48 18.74 -10.86 2.88
N PHE A 49 19.73 -9.97 2.97
CA PHE A 49 20.79 -9.87 1.98
C PHE A 49 21.61 -11.17 1.92
N TYR A 50 21.66 -11.77 0.74
CA TYR A 50 22.29 -13.07 0.51
C TYR A 50 22.84 -13.18 -0.92
N GLY A 51 24.02 -13.80 -1.06
CA GLY A 51 24.64 -14.04 -2.36
C GLY A 51 25.58 -12.90 -2.82
N ALA A 52 26.24 -13.14 -3.95
CA ALA A 52 27.36 -12.32 -4.41
C ALA A 52 27.00 -10.85 -4.63
N MET A 53 25.78 -10.57 -5.12
CA MET A 53 25.33 -9.20 -5.40
C MET A 53 25.25 -8.31 -4.16
N PHE A 54 25.12 -8.90 -2.96
CA PHE A 54 25.03 -8.14 -1.71
C PHE A 54 26.33 -8.17 -0.90
N THR A 55 27.44 -8.71 -1.42
CA THR A 55 28.67 -8.92 -0.64
C THR A 55 29.13 -7.67 0.10
N GLU A 56 29.12 -6.51 -0.56
CA GLU A 56 29.59 -5.24 0.01
C GLU A 56 28.62 -4.67 1.07
N VAL A 57 27.32 -4.99 0.96
CA VAL A 57 26.27 -4.46 1.85
C VAL A 57 25.76 -5.47 2.86
N MET A 58 26.24 -6.72 2.82
CA MET A 58 25.83 -7.81 3.72
C MET A 58 25.91 -7.44 5.21
N PRO A 59 26.92 -6.68 5.70
CA PRO A 59 26.95 -6.22 7.09
C PRO A 59 25.78 -5.30 7.50
N LEU A 60 25.09 -4.71 6.52
CA LEU A 60 23.94 -3.82 6.68
C LEU A 60 22.60 -4.55 6.51
N SER A 61 22.63 -5.88 6.37
CA SER A 61 21.44 -6.67 6.08
C SER A 61 20.33 -6.46 7.12
N PRO A 62 19.07 -6.25 6.68
CA PRO A 62 17.91 -6.40 7.54
C PRO A 62 17.71 -7.88 7.89
N TRP A 63 16.97 -8.14 8.96
CA TRP A 63 16.78 -9.46 9.53
C TRP A 63 15.31 -9.81 9.62
N LEU A 64 14.98 -11.03 9.19
CA LEU A 64 13.71 -11.68 9.48
C LEU A 64 13.90 -12.52 10.73
N ILE A 65 13.10 -12.27 11.77
CA ILE A 65 13.22 -12.96 13.05
C ILE A 65 11.88 -13.60 13.40
N PRO A 66 11.78 -14.94 13.50
CA PRO A 66 10.58 -15.60 14.01
C PRO A 66 10.27 -15.15 15.44
N VAL A 67 8.99 -14.84 15.71
CA VAL A 67 8.57 -14.30 17.00
C VAL A 67 8.46 -15.43 18.03
N SER A 68 9.41 -15.45 18.95
CA SER A 68 9.46 -16.31 20.14
C SER A 68 9.23 -15.52 21.43
N GLU A 69 9.20 -16.20 22.58
CA GLU A 69 9.13 -15.55 23.91
C GLU A 69 10.27 -14.54 24.14
N SER A 70 11.44 -14.77 23.54
CA SER A 70 12.57 -13.83 23.63
C SER A 70 12.29 -12.51 22.89
N ILE A 71 11.49 -12.54 21.82
CA ILE A 71 11.02 -11.34 21.12
C ILE A 71 9.89 -10.67 21.90
N LEU A 72 8.92 -11.45 22.37
CA LEU A 72 7.78 -10.93 23.14
C LEU A 72 8.18 -10.31 24.48
N SER A 73 9.36 -10.63 25.00
CA SER A 73 9.92 -10.04 26.22
C SER A 73 10.77 -8.78 25.99
N LEU A 74 10.99 -8.38 24.73
CA LEU A 74 11.68 -7.13 24.43
C LEU A 74 10.86 -5.91 24.89
N PRO A 75 11.51 -4.78 25.20
CA PRO A 75 10.79 -3.54 25.48
C PRO A 75 9.87 -3.15 24.32
N GLU A 76 8.63 -2.77 24.64
CA GLU A 76 7.60 -2.44 23.67
C GLU A 76 8.04 -1.34 22.68
N ALA A 77 8.61 -0.25 23.19
CA ALA A 77 9.17 0.82 22.37
C ALA A 77 10.26 0.37 21.39
N LEU A 78 10.90 -0.78 21.63
CA LEU A 78 11.83 -1.38 20.69
C LEU A 78 11.09 -2.21 19.63
N LEU A 79 10.15 -3.06 20.04
CA LEU A 79 9.35 -3.88 19.13
C LEU A 79 8.63 -3.03 18.09
N GLU A 80 8.08 -1.90 18.52
CA GLU A 80 7.33 -0.95 17.70
C GLU A 80 8.11 -0.31 16.55
N GLN A 81 9.44 -0.29 16.65
CA GLN A 81 10.29 0.26 15.60
C GLN A 81 10.41 -0.67 14.37
N GLY A 82 10.05 -1.94 14.52
CA GLY A 82 10.09 -2.92 13.44
C GLY A 82 8.75 -3.09 12.72
N ILE A 83 8.72 -4.08 11.83
CA ILE A 83 7.53 -4.47 11.07
C ILE A 83 7.12 -5.88 11.51
N GLY A 84 5.88 -6.05 11.94
CA GLY A 84 5.28 -7.34 12.24
C GLY A 84 4.70 -7.97 10.98
N LEU A 85 4.96 -9.26 10.78
CA LEU A 85 4.43 -10.05 9.67
C LEU A 85 3.72 -11.29 10.22
N SER A 86 2.56 -11.61 9.65
CA SER A 86 1.77 -12.80 9.94
C SER A 86 1.61 -13.58 8.64
N SER A 87 1.90 -14.88 8.66
CA SER A 87 1.84 -15.73 7.45
C SER A 87 1.52 -17.19 7.79
N HIS A 88 0.70 -17.84 6.97
CA HIS A 88 0.55 -19.30 6.98
C HIS A 88 1.81 -20.02 6.47
N ALA A 89 2.65 -19.33 5.70
CA ALA A 89 3.88 -19.86 5.17
C ALA A 89 4.99 -19.90 6.24
N VAL A 90 5.88 -20.88 6.11
CA VAL A 90 7.00 -21.08 7.03
C VAL A 90 8.18 -20.15 6.68
N GLY A 91 9.17 -20.06 7.58
CA GLY A 91 10.22 -19.05 7.52
C GLY A 91 10.95 -18.95 6.19
N ASP A 92 11.30 -20.08 5.57
CA ASP A 92 12.01 -20.11 4.28
C ASP A 92 11.17 -19.56 3.12
N GLU A 93 9.87 -19.83 3.11
CA GLU A 93 8.95 -19.35 2.07
C GLU A 93 8.75 -17.83 2.19
N VAL A 94 8.56 -17.33 3.42
CA VAL A 94 8.45 -15.89 3.70
C VAL A 94 9.77 -15.19 3.34
N LEU A 95 10.90 -15.77 3.74
CA LEU A 95 12.23 -15.24 3.44
C LEU A 95 12.49 -15.19 1.93
N GLN A 96 12.09 -16.21 1.17
CA GLN A 96 12.22 -16.23 -0.29
C GLN A 96 11.40 -15.09 -0.93
N HIS A 97 10.17 -14.87 -0.48
CA HIS A 97 9.34 -13.77 -0.94
C HIS A 97 9.99 -12.41 -0.66
N LEU A 98 10.38 -12.16 0.59
CA LEU A 98 11.03 -10.91 1.00
C LEU A 98 12.35 -10.66 0.22
N ARG A 99 13.13 -11.71 -0.05
CA ARG A 99 14.35 -11.59 -0.87
C ARG A 99 14.06 -11.24 -2.31
N SER A 100 12.95 -11.74 -2.88
CA SER A 100 12.55 -11.41 -4.25
C SER A 100 12.16 -9.93 -4.41
N LEU A 101 11.81 -9.25 -3.32
CA LEU A 101 11.46 -7.83 -3.30
C LEU A 101 12.68 -6.91 -3.15
N LEU A 102 13.88 -7.43 -2.87
CA LEU A 102 15.06 -6.61 -2.56
C LEU A 102 15.51 -5.76 -3.75
N ILE A 103 15.27 -6.23 -4.97
CA ILE A 103 15.50 -5.46 -6.20
C ILE A 103 14.16 -5.24 -6.88
N ALA A 104 13.85 -3.98 -7.15
CA ALA A 104 12.62 -3.57 -7.82
C ALA A 104 12.95 -2.75 -9.07
N GLY A 105 12.03 -2.74 -10.02
CA GLY A 105 12.07 -1.80 -11.14
C GLY A 105 11.58 -0.41 -10.71
N LEU A 106 12.30 0.64 -11.07
CA LEU A 106 11.88 2.03 -10.93
C LEU A 106 12.33 2.81 -12.16
N GLU A 107 11.38 3.39 -12.90
CA GLU A 107 11.64 4.16 -14.13
C GLU A 107 12.50 3.42 -15.18
N GLY A 108 12.39 2.09 -15.23
CA GLY A 108 13.14 1.24 -16.16
C GLY A 108 14.51 0.78 -15.65
N GLU A 109 14.92 1.19 -14.45
CA GLU A 109 16.16 0.79 -13.80
C GLU A 109 15.90 -0.18 -12.64
N GLU A 110 16.88 -1.05 -12.34
CA GLU A 110 16.85 -1.91 -11.15
C GLU A 110 17.40 -1.14 -9.94
N VAL A 111 16.62 -1.08 -8.87
CA VAL A 111 16.97 -0.36 -7.64
C VAL A 111 16.86 -1.25 -6.41
N MET A 112 17.73 -1.00 -5.43
CA MET A 112 17.63 -1.62 -4.10
C MET A 112 16.38 -1.09 -3.39
N PHE A 113 15.39 -1.95 -3.19
CA PHE A 113 14.16 -1.57 -2.54
C PHE A 113 14.23 -1.80 -1.03
N ARG A 114 14.19 -0.69 -0.28
CA ARG A 114 14.26 -0.67 1.19
C ARG A 114 12.88 -0.88 1.84
N PHE A 115 12.11 -1.89 1.42
CA PHE A 115 10.79 -2.17 1.99
C PHE A 115 10.84 -2.52 3.50
N TYR A 116 11.99 -2.93 4.01
CA TYR A 116 12.19 -3.19 5.45
C TYR A 116 12.33 -1.90 6.27
N ASP A 117 12.42 -0.74 5.62
CA ASP A 117 12.34 0.56 6.26
C ASP A 117 10.87 0.94 6.42
N ARG A 118 10.40 0.97 7.67
CA ARG A 118 9.01 1.29 8.01
C ARG A 118 8.55 2.62 7.41
N SER A 119 9.42 3.63 7.40
CA SER A 119 9.05 4.96 6.87
C SER A 119 8.83 4.95 5.35
N VAL A 120 9.46 4.01 4.65
CA VAL A 120 9.30 3.80 3.21
C VAL A 120 8.05 2.98 2.95
N ILE A 121 7.96 1.78 3.53
CA ILE A 121 6.94 0.81 3.11
C ILE A 121 5.53 1.19 3.56
N ILE A 122 5.37 1.76 4.75
CA ILE A 122 4.05 2.15 5.25
C ILE A 122 3.45 3.26 4.40
N ALA A 123 4.28 4.25 4.04
CA ALA A 123 3.88 5.30 3.12
C ALA A 123 3.48 4.72 1.75
N MET A 124 4.26 3.79 1.20
CA MET A 124 3.93 3.18 -0.09
C MET A 124 2.65 2.34 -0.03
N LEU A 125 2.50 1.46 0.97
CA LEU A 125 1.33 0.60 1.12
C LEU A 125 0.04 1.39 1.33
N ALA A 126 0.09 2.51 2.04
CA ALA A 126 -1.08 3.40 2.22
C ALA A 126 -1.60 4.02 0.91
N ARG A 127 -0.84 3.94 -0.18
CA ARG A 127 -1.19 4.47 -1.51
C ARG A 127 -1.52 3.38 -2.52
N MET A 128 -1.24 2.13 -2.18
CA MET A 128 -1.53 0.98 -3.02
C MET A 128 -3.02 0.67 -2.96
N ASP A 129 -3.59 0.26 -4.10
CA ASP A 129 -4.88 -0.40 -4.08
C ASP A 129 -4.75 -1.82 -3.50
N GLN A 130 -5.89 -2.47 -3.23
CA GLN A 130 -5.89 -3.79 -2.62
C GLN A 130 -5.21 -4.86 -3.49
N SER A 131 -5.25 -4.73 -4.82
CA SER A 131 -4.60 -5.67 -5.74
C SER A 131 -3.08 -5.55 -5.64
N GLU A 132 -2.57 -4.31 -5.59
CA GLU A 132 -1.17 -4.00 -5.38
C GLU A 132 -0.68 -4.47 -4.00
N VAL A 133 -1.47 -4.24 -2.94
CA VAL A 133 -1.18 -4.76 -1.59
C VAL A 133 -1.09 -6.30 -1.61
N ASN A 134 -2.07 -6.98 -2.21
CA ASN A 134 -2.08 -8.44 -2.32
C ASN A 134 -0.84 -8.95 -3.07
N GLN A 135 -0.49 -8.29 -4.17
CA GLN A 135 0.66 -8.65 -4.99
C GLN A 135 1.96 -8.45 -4.20
N PHE A 136 2.13 -7.32 -3.52
CA PHE A 136 3.29 -7.02 -2.69
C PHE A 136 3.43 -8.00 -1.52
N LEU A 137 2.35 -8.30 -0.81
CA LEU A 137 2.38 -9.17 0.36
C LEU A 137 2.63 -10.64 0.00
N GLY A 138 2.25 -11.10 -1.19
CA GLY A 138 2.60 -12.44 -1.68
C GLY A 138 2.07 -13.56 -0.77
N ASN A 139 2.94 -14.27 -0.06
CA ASN A 139 2.57 -15.29 0.93
C ASN A 139 2.40 -14.75 2.36
N ILE A 140 2.60 -13.46 2.60
CA ILE A 140 2.33 -12.80 3.87
C ILE A 140 0.84 -12.49 3.95
N ASN A 141 0.19 -12.90 5.03
CA ASN A 141 -1.23 -12.67 5.26
C ASN A 141 -1.51 -11.26 5.75
N GLN A 142 -0.67 -10.75 6.65
CA GLN A 142 -0.84 -9.42 7.20
C GLN A 142 0.51 -8.81 7.55
N LEU A 143 0.64 -7.51 7.29
CA LEU A 143 1.75 -6.67 7.73
C LEU A 143 1.22 -5.66 8.74
N ALA A 144 1.94 -5.45 9.84
CA ALA A 144 1.59 -4.47 10.86
C ALA A 144 2.80 -3.63 11.29
N ALA A 145 2.61 -2.33 11.48
CA ALA A 145 3.64 -1.46 12.06
C ALA A 145 3.01 -0.22 12.68
N LEU A 146 3.73 0.47 13.57
CA LEU A 146 3.31 1.80 14.00
C LEU A 146 3.62 2.83 12.91
N ASP A 147 2.59 3.56 12.49
CA ASP A 147 2.74 4.76 11.70
C ASP A 147 2.80 5.99 12.61
N ASN A 148 3.87 6.77 12.45
CA ASN A 148 4.12 8.00 13.20
C ASN A 148 3.75 9.22 12.35
N GLY A 149 2.73 9.11 11.50
CA GLY A 149 2.41 10.04 10.41
C GLY A 149 2.53 11.54 10.73
N ASP A 150 2.65 12.35 9.68
CA ASP A 150 2.89 13.80 9.73
C ASP A 150 1.72 14.65 10.30
N GLN A 151 0.71 14.01 10.92
CA GLN A 151 -0.48 14.70 11.41
C GLN A 151 -0.27 15.29 12.80
N GLY A 152 -0.57 16.58 12.91
CA GLY A 152 -0.25 17.42 14.05
C GLY A 152 -0.89 17.00 15.38
N HIS A 153 -0.25 17.53 16.43
CA HIS A 153 -0.70 17.67 17.82
C HIS A 153 -0.57 16.47 18.80
N ASP A 154 -0.42 15.23 18.35
CA ASP A 154 -0.11 14.07 19.24
C ASP A 154 1.07 13.24 18.72
N ARG A 155 2.26 13.87 18.65
CA ARG A 155 3.49 13.25 18.14
C ARG A 155 4.01 12.06 18.96
N ASP A 156 3.44 11.80 20.12
CA ASP A 156 3.98 10.85 21.09
C ASP A 156 3.31 9.48 21.07
N GLN A 157 2.26 9.26 20.26
CA GLN A 157 1.58 7.97 20.14
C GLN A 157 1.39 7.59 18.68
N GLY A 158 2.32 6.78 18.14
CA GLY A 158 2.14 6.16 16.83
C GLY A 158 0.88 5.30 16.81
N HIS A 159 0.20 5.21 15.67
CA HIS A 159 -0.98 4.39 15.51
C HIS A 159 -0.63 3.10 14.76
N LEU A 160 -1.14 1.96 15.23
CA LEU A 160 -0.92 0.70 14.54
C LEU A 160 -1.72 0.68 13.24
N VAL A 161 -1.01 0.52 12.13
CA VAL A 161 -1.60 0.28 10.82
C VAL A 161 -1.38 -1.17 10.42
N THR A 162 -2.38 -1.75 9.77
CA THR A 162 -2.33 -3.12 9.24
C THR A 162 -2.69 -3.13 7.77
N PHE A 163 -1.99 -3.97 7.01
CA PHE A 163 -2.26 -4.22 5.60
C PHE A 163 -2.50 -5.71 5.41
N ASP A 164 -3.68 -6.05 4.90
CA ASP A 164 -4.14 -7.41 4.74
C ASP A 164 -3.97 -7.90 3.31
N ASN A 165 -3.48 -9.12 3.17
CA ASN A 165 -3.55 -9.85 1.94
C ASN A 165 -4.87 -10.63 1.88
N THR A 166 -5.75 -10.17 1.01
CA THR A 166 -7.08 -10.75 0.79
C THR A 166 -7.09 -11.75 -0.36
N SER A 167 -5.94 -12.01 -0.99
CA SER A 167 -5.83 -12.99 -2.05
C SER A 167 -5.91 -14.41 -1.49
N HIS A 168 -6.66 -15.26 -2.20
CA HIS A 168 -6.68 -16.71 -1.97
C HIS A 168 -5.85 -17.47 -3.02
N ALA A 169 -5.16 -16.75 -3.90
CA ALA A 169 -4.34 -17.38 -4.92
C ALA A 169 -3.09 -18.02 -4.29
N PRO A 170 -2.66 -19.19 -4.78
CA PRO A 170 -1.41 -19.78 -4.33
C PRO A 170 -0.25 -18.84 -4.68
N PHE A 171 0.64 -18.63 -3.71
CA PHE A 171 1.86 -17.85 -3.92
C PHE A 171 2.84 -18.65 -4.80
N ASN A 172 3.36 -18.00 -5.84
CA ASN A 172 4.47 -18.51 -6.63
C ASN A 172 5.67 -17.57 -6.43
N ALA A 173 6.77 -18.14 -5.96
CA ALA A 173 8.00 -17.37 -5.75
C ALA A 173 8.48 -16.76 -7.07
N GLN A 174 8.59 -15.45 -7.08
CA GLN A 174 9.00 -14.69 -8.24
C GLN A 174 10.53 -14.67 -8.35
N GLN A 175 11.03 -14.54 -9.59
CA GLN A 175 12.46 -14.49 -9.90
C GLN A 175 12.79 -13.17 -10.59
N GLY A 176 13.98 -12.64 -10.33
CA GLY A 176 14.41 -11.34 -10.86
C GLY A 176 13.63 -10.16 -10.30
N SER A 177 13.76 -9.00 -10.95
CA SER A 177 13.14 -7.74 -10.54
C SER A 177 11.69 -7.65 -11.02
N TRP A 178 10.82 -8.41 -10.36
CA TRP A 178 9.41 -8.54 -10.75
C TRP A 178 8.53 -7.43 -10.17
N TRP A 179 8.89 -6.89 -8.99
CA TRP A 179 8.16 -5.80 -8.37
C TRP A 179 8.56 -4.48 -9.04
N VAL A 180 7.57 -3.71 -9.50
CA VAL A 180 7.79 -2.41 -10.11
C VAL A 180 7.18 -1.34 -9.22
N ILE A 181 8.03 -0.42 -8.75
CA ILE A 181 7.61 0.76 -8.01
C ILE A 181 6.99 1.72 -9.01
N LYS A 182 5.70 1.99 -8.86
CA LYS A 182 4.95 2.93 -9.69
C LYS A 182 5.02 4.33 -9.09
N ALA A 183 4.84 5.35 -9.92
CA ALA A 183 4.93 6.74 -9.51
C ALA A 183 4.00 7.06 -8.32
N HIS A 184 2.76 6.56 -8.34
CA HIS A 184 1.78 6.81 -7.27
C HIS A 184 2.16 6.18 -5.94
N HIS A 185 3.05 5.17 -5.91
CA HIS A 185 3.57 4.64 -4.64
C HIS A 185 4.46 5.67 -3.92
N LEU A 186 5.04 6.63 -4.63
CA LEU A 186 6.02 7.60 -4.11
C LEU A 186 5.45 9.00 -3.87
N ASP A 187 4.25 9.28 -4.35
CA ASP A 187 3.66 10.63 -4.32
C ASP A 187 3.39 11.09 -2.88
N LYS A 188 4.19 12.05 -2.36
CA LYS A 188 4.05 12.54 -0.98
C LYS A 188 2.63 12.96 -0.59
N GLN A 189 1.86 13.47 -1.55
CA GLN A 189 0.43 13.69 -1.48
C GLN A 189 -0.17 13.38 -2.84
N GLU A 190 -1.40 12.87 -2.85
CA GLU A 190 -2.23 12.80 -4.05
C GLU A 190 -2.27 14.21 -4.67
N ASN A 191 -1.64 14.39 -5.83
CA ASN A 191 -1.55 15.69 -6.49
C ASN A 191 -2.89 15.96 -7.19
N LEU A 192 -3.90 16.35 -6.40
CA LEU A 192 -5.24 16.65 -6.90
C LEU A 192 -5.24 17.63 -8.08
N PRO A 193 -4.42 18.71 -8.08
CA PRO A 193 -4.30 19.56 -9.27
C PRO A 193 -3.88 18.80 -10.54
N LEU A 194 -2.87 17.93 -10.45
CA LEU A 194 -2.41 17.13 -11.58
C LEU A 194 -3.43 16.08 -12.00
N LEU A 195 -4.02 15.37 -11.04
CA LEU A 195 -5.07 14.38 -11.29
C LEU A 195 -6.26 15.00 -12.02
N LYS A 196 -6.69 16.17 -11.56
CA LYS A 196 -7.77 16.95 -12.14
C LYS A 196 -7.45 17.40 -13.57
N ALA A 197 -6.24 17.92 -13.81
CA ALA A 197 -5.80 18.31 -15.15
C ALA A 197 -5.72 17.11 -16.11
N ASN A 198 -5.27 15.95 -15.62
CA ASN A 198 -5.19 14.71 -16.39
C ASN A 198 -6.58 14.18 -16.74
N LEU A 199 -7.50 14.15 -15.76
CA LEU A 199 -8.88 13.74 -15.99
C LEU A 199 -9.61 14.70 -16.96
N GLU A 200 -9.44 16.00 -16.78
CA GLU A 200 -10.01 16.99 -17.70
C GLU A 200 -9.48 16.80 -19.14
N SER A 201 -8.17 16.60 -19.30
CA SER A 201 -7.56 16.32 -20.61
C SER A 201 -8.13 15.06 -21.25
N TRP A 202 -8.31 13.99 -20.45
CA TRP A 202 -8.92 12.75 -20.91
C TRP A 202 -10.38 12.95 -21.34
N LEU A 203 -11.17 13.71 -20.57
CA LEU A 203 -12.56 14.04 -20.90
C LEU A 203 -12.65 14.84 -22.21
N TRP A 204 -11.76 15.81 -22.43
CA TRP A 204 -11.68 16.54 -23.70
C TRP A 204 -11.33 15.63 -24.88
N GLN A 205 -10.43 14.67 -24.67
CA GLN A 205 -10.00 13.75 -25.72
C GLN A 205 -11.10 12.75 -26.10
N HIS A 206 -11.84 12.21 -25.13
CA HIS A 206 -12.78 11.11 -25.35
C HIS A 206 -14.26 11.54 -25.42
N PHE A 207 -14.63 12.64 -24.77
CA PHE A 207 -16.01 13.12 -24.66
C PHE A 207 -16.15 14.63 -24.95
N PRO A 208 -15.58 15.17 -26.05
CA PRO A 208 -15.55 16.61 -26.31
C PRO A 208 -16.94 17.26 -26.35
N LYS A 209 -17.97 16.54 -26.82
CA LYS A 209 -19.35 17.04 -26.85
C LYS A 209 -19.91 17.36 -25.46
N ALA A 210 -19.63 16.51 -24.47
CA ALA A 210 -20.08 16.75 -23.10
C ALA A 210 -19.35 17.97 -22.51
N MET A 211 -18.06 18.09 -22.81
CA MET A 211 -17.23 19.23 -22.37
C MET A 211 -17.69 20.55 -22.97
N ASP A 212 -17.99 20.58 -24.27
CA ASP A 212 -18.55 21.74 -24.96
C ASP A 212 -19.90 22.17 -24.37
N GLN A 213 -20.74 21.22 -23.95
CA GLN A 213 -22.03 21.51 -23.30
C GLN A 213 -21.82 22.20 -21.95
N HIS A 214 -20.87 21.73 -21.12
CA HIS A 214 -20.55 22.39 -19.85
C HIS A 214 -20.01 23.80 -20.06
N LEU A 215 -19.12 24.01 -21.04
CA LEU A 215 -18.62 25.33 -21.40
C LEU A 215 -19.74 26.27 -21.85
N THR A 216 -20.65 25.78 -22.70
CA THR A 216 -21.79 26.58 -23.21
C THR A 216 -22.74 26.98 -22.09
N GLN A 217 -22.85 26.16 -21.04
CA GLN A 217 -23.62 26.45 -19.83
C GLN A 217 -22.86 27.34 -18.83
N GLY A 218 -21.65 27.80 -19.16
CA GLY A 218 -20.81 28.63 -18.29
C GLY A 218 -20.30 27.89 -17.06
N ARG A 219 -20.29 26.55 -17.08
CA ARG A 219 -19.79 25.75 -15.97
C ARG A 219 -18.27 25.67 -16.01
N ASP A 220 -17.67 25.84 -14.85
CA ASP A 220 -16.26 25.52 -14.66
C ASP A 220 -16.11 24.01 -14.42
N ILE A 221 -15.59 23.31 -15.43
CA ILE A 221 -15.29 21.87 -15.38
C ILE A 221 -14.40 21.56 -14.17
N ALA A 222 -13.42 22.42 -13.92
CA ALA A 222 -12.48 22.23 -12.84
C ALA A 222 -13.24 22.19 -11.50
N SER A 223 -14.11 23.16 -11.24
CA SER A 223 -14.96 23.18 -10.04
C SER A 223 -15.92 22.00 -9.97
N MET A 224 -16.42 21.51 -11.10
CA MET A 224 -17.33 20.35 -11.15
C MET A 224 -16.66 19.03 -10.73
N LEU A 225 -15.39 18.81 -11.09
CA LEU A 225 -14.67 17.57 -10.75
C LEU A 225 -14.22 17.54 -9.28
N THR A 226 -14.00 18.71 -8.68
CA THR A 226 -13.35 18.86 -7.37
C THR A 226 -14.07 18.11 -6.23
N PRO A 227 -15.41 18.13 -6.10
CA PRO A 227 -16.11 17.42 -5.03
C PRO A 227 -15.88 15.91 -5.05
N PHE A 228 -15.84 15.30 -6.24
CA PHE A 228 -15.58 13.86 -6.41
C PHE A 228 -14.12 13.53 -6.14
N LEU A 229 -13.22 14.32 -6.73
CA LEU A 229 -11.79 14.15 -6.59
C LEU A 229 -11.28 14.53 -5.20
N SER A 230 -12.09 15.00 -4.25
CA SER A 230 -11.63 15.33 -2.89
C SER A 230 -12.20 14.40 -1.81
N ALA A 231 -13.01 13.39 -2.19
CA ALA A 231 -13.63 12.44 -1.27
C ALA A 231 -12.63 11.38 -0.78
N ALA A 232 -11.82 11.74 0.23
CA ALA A 232 -10.69 10.93 0.71
C ALA A 232 -11.08 9.53 1.23
N GLU A 233 -12.33 9.36 1.68
CA GLU A 233 -12.92 8.09 2.12
C GLU A 233 -13.14 7.05 1.00
N GLN A 234 -12.89 7.40 -0.27
CA GLN A 234 -13.06 6.50 -1.41
C GLN A 234 -11.72 6.20 -2.10
N THR A 235 -11.63 5.07 -2.80
CA THR A 235 -10.43 4.77 -3.61
C THR A 235 -10.22 5.84 -4.69
N LEU A 236 -8.96 6.08 -5.06
CA LEU A 236 -8.64 7.04 -6.13
C LEU A 236 -9.35 6.68 -7.44
N THR A 237 -9.37 5.41 -7.83
CA THR A 237 -10.08 4.96 -9.04
C THR A 237 -11.60 5.19 -8.93
N TYR A 238 -12.21 4.91 -7.78
CA TYR A 238 -13.63 5.24 -7.54
C TYR A 238 -13.90 6.73 -7.76
N ARG A 239 -13.08 7.60 -7.18
CA ARG A 239 -13.22 9.06 -7.27
C ARG A 239 -13.10 9.54 -8.70
N VAL A 240 -12.13 9.02 -9.45
CA VAL A 240 -11.91 9.38 -10.85
C VAL A 240 -13.05 8.90 -11.75
N MET A 241 -13.51 7.66 -11.59
CA MET A 241 -14.65 7.14 -12.35
C MET A 241 -15.93 7.93 -12.06
N SER A 242 -16.20 8.22 -10.78
CA SER A 242 -17.37 9.00 -10.37
C SER A 242 -17.32 10.42 -10.94
N ALA A 243 -16.17 11.07 -10.89
CA ALA A 243 -15.95 12.38 -11.50
C ALA A 243 -16.17 12.35 -13.02
N ALA A 244 -15.69 11.30 -13.70
CA ALA A 244 -15.88 11.13 -15.15
C ALA A 244 -17.36 10.92 -15.50
N ILE A 245 -18.08 10.04 -14.79
CA ILE A 245 -19.51 9.79 -15.04
C ILE A 245 -20.33 11.06 -14.81
N ALA A 246 -20.08 11.77 -13.70
CA ALA A 246 -20.72 13.05 -13.41
C ALA A 246 -20.49 14.08 -14.53
N ALA A 247 -19.27 14.15 -15.06
CA ALA A 247 -18.93 15.06 -16.14
C ALA A 247 -19.56 14.67 -17.49
N ILE A 248 -19.67 13.37 -17.79
CA ILE A 248 -20.17 12.91 -19.10
C ILE A 248 -21.70 12.86 -19.14
N MET A 249 -22.33 12.37 -18.06
CA MET A 249 -23.75 12.03 -18.05
C MET A 249 -24.56 12.83 -17.03
N GLY A 250 -23.91 13.39 -16.00
CA GLY A 250 -24.56 14.06 -14.88
C GLY A 250 -24.56 13.24 -13.60
N ASN A 251 -24.71 13.93 -12.46
CA ASN A 251 -24.60 13.33 -11.13
C ASN A 251 -25.68 12.26 -10.86
N GLU A 252 -26.85 12.40 -11.47
CA GLU A 252 -27.97 11.47 -11.36
C GLU A 252 -27.62 10.07 -11.88
N TYR A 253 -26.66 9.94 -12.80
CA TYR A 253 -26.23 8.65 -13.33
C TYR A 253 -25.37 7.85 -12.35
N LEU A 254 -24.77 8.49 -11.35
CA LEU A 254 -24.02 7.78 -10.30
C LEU A 254 -24.91 6.89 -9.43
N ALA A 255 -26.22 7.14 -9.42
CA ALA A 255 -27.18 6.31 -8.71
C ALA A 255 -27.75 5.16 -9.57
N GLN A 256 -27.38 5.07 -10.85
CA GLN A 256 -27.89 4.01 -11.71
C GLN A 256 -27.20 2.67 -11.42
N PRO A 257 -27.95 1.55 -11.35
CA PRO A 257 -27.37 0.25 -11.02
C PRO A 257 -26.20 -0.17 -11.92
N SER A 258 -26.29 0.09 -13.23
CA SER A 258 -25.22 -0.23 -14.19
C SER A 258 -23.92 0.53 -13.91
N MET A 259 -24.03 1.81 -13.53
CA MET A 259 -22.86 2.65 -13.21
C MET A 259 -22.27 2.29 -11.85
N ILE A 260 -23.12 1.96 -10.86
CA ILE A 260 -22.67 1.48 -9.55
C ILE A 260 -21.88 0.17 -9.71
N GLU A 261 -22.41 -0.77 -10.50
CA GLU A 261 -21.75 -2.05 -10.77
C GLU A 261 -20.42 -1.83 -11.52
N LEU A 262 -20.42 -1.01 -12.57
CA LEU A 262 -19.21 -0.68 -13.33
C LEU A 262 -18.11 -0.06 -12.45
N ILE A 263 -18.46 0.90 -11.58
CA ILE A 263 -17.49 1.48 -10.65
C ILE A 263 -16.99 0.41 -9.69
N LYS A 264 -17.89 -0.38 -9.10
CA LYS A 264 -17.53 -1.42 -8.13
C LYS A 264 -16.59 -2.47 -8.70
N ASP A 265 -16.80 -2.85 -9.95
CA ASP A 265 -15.98 -3.84 -10.66
C ASP A 265 -14.58 -3.32 -11.01
N ASN A 266 -14.41 -1.99 -11.11
CA ASN A 266 -13.16 -1.37 -11.55
C ASN A 266 -12.49 -0.50 -10.48
N GLN A 267 -13.06 -0.34 -9.28
CA GLN A 267 -12.55 0.57 -8.24
C GLN A 267 -11.16 0.19 -7.69
N ASN A 268 -10.68 -1.02 -7.99
CA ASN A 268 -9.37 -1.54 -7.63
C ASN A 268 -8.45 -1.73 -8.86
N GLU A 269 -8.88 -1.29 -10.04
CA GLU A 269 -8.08 -1.32 -11.26
C GLU A 269 -7.25 -0.04 -11.40
N GLU A 270 -6.21 -0.07 -12.23
CA GLU A 270 -5.51 1.17 -12.61
C GLU A 270 -6.50 2.13 -13.30
N ILE A 271 -6.45 3.40 -12.91
CA ILE A 271 -7.33 4.48 -13.41
C ILE A 271 -7.45 4.45 -14.94
N LYS A 272 -6.35 4.19 -15.65
CA LYS A 272 -6.33 4.13 -17.11
C LYS A 272 -7.22 3.00 -17.65
N TYR A 273 -7.18 1.81 -17.04
CA TYR A 273 -8.03 0.68 -17.45
C TYR A 273 -9.49 0.92 -17.09
N ALA A 274 -9.74 1.44 -15.88
CA ALA A 274 -11.08 1.79 -15.43
C ALA A 274 -11.75 2.85 -16.34
N LEU A 275 -11.02 3.91 -16.71
CA LEU A 275 -11.50 4.93 -17.65
C LEU A 275 -11.72 4.38 -19.06
N HIS A 276 -10.87 3.44 -19.50
CA HIS A 276 -11.05 2.78 -20.78
C HIS A 276 -12.28 1.84 -20.78
N ALA A 277 -12.55 1.12 -19.69
CA ALA A 277 -13.75 0.32 -19.51
C ALA A 277 -15.01 1.22 -19.54
N LEU A 278 -14.99 2.34 -18.82
CA LEU A 278 -16.04 3.36 -18.88
C LEU A 278 -16.28 3.87 -20.30
N SER A 279 -15.20 4.22 -21.02
CA SER A 279 -15.32 4.70 -22.40
C SER A 279 -15.95 3.66 -23.32
N ARG A 280 -15.67 2.36 -23.13
CA ARG A 280 -16.28 1.30 -23.93
C ARG A 280 -17.76 1.12 -23.60
N GLN A 281 -18.11 1.13 -22.32
CA GLN A 281 -19.50 1.00 -21.88
C GLN A 281 -20.37 2.10 -22.50
N LEU A 282 -19.92 3.35 -22.42
CA LEU A 282 -20.65 4.51 -22.94
C LEU A 282 -20.71 4.55 -24.48
N GLN A 283 -19.74 3.96 -25.16
CA GLN A 283 -19.78 3.80 -26.63
C GLN A 283 -20.74 2.71 -27.10
N HIS A 284 -21.12 1.75 -26.24
CA HIS A 284 -22.09 0.70 -26.58
C HIS A 284 -23.54 1.14 -26.28
N GLU A 285 -23.73 2.17 -25.46
CA GLU A 285 -25.05 2.67 -25.06
C GLU A 285 -25.55 3.88 -25.89
N GLY A 286 -24.73 4.41 -26.81
CA GLY A 286 -25.04 5.55 -27.69
C GLY A 286 -25.18 5.20 -29.16
#